data_AF-A0AAD0QZF9-F1
#
_entry.id   AF-A0AAD0QZF9-F1
#
_cell.length_a   1.000
_cell.length_b   1.000
_cell.length_c   1.000
_cell.angle_alpha   90.00
_cell.angle_beta   90.00
_cell.angle_gamma   90.00
#
_symmetry.space_group_name_H-M   'P 1'
#
loop_
_entity.id
_entity.type
_entity.pdbx_description
1 polymer ?
#
loop_
_entity_poly.entity_id
_entity_poly.type
_entity_poly.pdbx_seq_one_letter_code
_entity_poly.pdbx_strand_id
1 'polypeptide(L)'
;MTSIPTPLLTQRLQSIDALRGLVILFMLLDHVRETFFLHRQVSDPMTIDATDPSLFAGRTLAHLCAPVFVLLTGLSAWLYGEKYQGRADVSAFLFKRGLFLVVLEFTLVNFAWTFQLPPSVIYLQVIWAIGISMIALSLLVCLPRPALLAVGALIVAGHNLLDGLHFGVESAMHVPWAILHDRGWLEVSEQLRLRTSYPVLPWIGVIALGYGLGPWFARGRDAQQRQHQLLLVVALYVPVRWFARLKAQRRDIAWLKYL
;
A
#
# COMPACT_ATOMS: atom_id res chain seq x y z
N MET A 1 24.93 -34.46 -33.79
CA MET A 1 24.07 -33.25 -33.72
C MET A 1 23.62 -33.07 -32.29
N THR A 2 24.36 -32.29 -31.51
CA THR A 2 24.00 -31.93 -30.12
C THR A 2 22.99 -30.79 -30.18
N SER A 3 21.75 -31.04 -29.74
CA SER A 3 20.75 -29.99 -29.57
C SER A 3 21.24 -29.01 -28.50
N ILE A 4 21.49 -27.76 -28.90
CA ILE A 4 21.75 -26.68 -27.96
C ILE A 4 20.45 -26.47 -27.16
N PRO A 5 20.46 -26.54 -25.82
CA PRO A 5 19.26 -26.23 -25.04
C PRO A 5 18.90 -24.77 -25.29
N THR A 6 17.75 -24.54 -25.93
CA THR A 6 17.17 -23.22 -26.09
C THR A 6 17.02 -22.63 -24.69
N PRO A 7 17.66 -21.50 -24.34
CA PRO A 7 17.43 -20.89 -23.04
C PRO A 7 15.94 -20.55 -22.99
N LEU A 8 15.21 -21.16 -22.06
CA LEU A 8 13.83 -20.80 -21.79
C LEU A 8 13.85 -19.34 -21.36
N LEU A 9 13.52 -18.44 -22.30
CA LEU A 9 13.38 -17.02 -22.05
C LEU A 9 12.49 -16.88 -20.82
N THR A 10 13.08 -16.38 -19.73
CA THR A 10 12.33 -15.98 -18.55
C THR A 10 11.42 -14.85 -19.00
N GLN A 11 10.21 -15.20 -19.45
CA GLN A 11 9.25 -14.24 -19.97
C GLN A 11 8.77 -13.40 -18.80
N ARG A 12 9.39 -12.23 -18.64
CA ARG A 12 8.93 -11.22 -17.68
C ARG A 12 7.49 -10.84 -18.05
N LEU A 13 6.62 -10.76 -17.05
CA LEU A 13 5.24 -10.34 -17.25
C LEU A 13 5.22 -8.85 -17.60
N GLN A 14 5.28 -8.53 -18.89
CA GLN A 14 5.36 -7.16 -19.41
C GLN A 14 4.23 -6.26 -18.89
N SER A 15 3.02 -6.81 -18.66
CA SER A 15 1.90 -6.06 -18.12
C SER A 15 2.13 -5.56 -16.68
N ILE A 16 2.79 -6.34 -15.84
CA ILE A 16 3.13 -5.95 -14.46
C ILE A 16 4.19 -4.85 -14.48
N ASP A 17 5.21 -5.02 -15.32
CA ASP A 17 6.29 -4.05 -15.46
C ASP A 17 5.77 -2.72 -16.04
N ALA A 18 4.88 -2.77 -17.04
CA ALA A 18 4.24 -1.60 -17.64
C ALA A 18 3.33 -0.87 -16.64
N LEU A 19 2.50 -1.60 -15.88
CA LEU A 19 1.62 -0.99 -14.87
C LEU A 19 2.44 -0.30 -13.77
N ARG A 20 3.54 -0.93 -13.31
CA ARG A 20 4.43 -0.30 -12.33
C ARG A 20 5.06 0.98 -12.88
N GLY A 21 5.52 0.97 -14.14
CA GLY A 21 6.07 2.16 -14.80
C GLY A 21 5.05 3.30 -14.90
N LEU A 22 3.81 2.98 -15.28
CA LEU A 22 2.71 3.94 -15.34
C LEU A 22 2.41 4.57 -13.98
N VAL A 23 2.35 3.75 -12.93
CA VAL A 23 2.12 4.22 -11.56
C VAL A 23 3.24 5.14 -11.07
N ILE A 24 4.50 4.83 -11.38
CA ILE A 24 5.64 5.69 -11.05
C ILE A 24 5.53 7.03 -11.79
N LEU A 25 5.13 7.03 -13.06
CA LEU A 25 4.94 8.25 -13.84
C LEU A 25 3.86 9.15 -13.23
N PHE A 26 2.70 8.60 -12.87
CA PHE A 26 1.63 9.36 -12.22
C PHE A 26 2.04 9.90 -10.86
N MET A 27 2.78 9.12 -10.07
CA MET A 27 3.32 9.56 -8.78
C MET A 27 4.32 10.71 -8.94
N LEU A 28 5.21 10.63 -9.93
CA LEU A 28 6.15 11.71 -10.26
C LEU A 28 5.40 12.99 -10.64
N LEU A 29 4.38 12.89 -11.50
CA LEU A 29 3.57 14.05 -11.90
C LEU A 29 2.87 14.69 -10.70
N ASP A 30 2.35 13.90 -9.76
CA ASP A 30 1.70 14.41 -8.54
C ASP A 30 2.71 15.16 -7.65
N HIS A 31 3.91 14.61 -7.45
CA HIS A 31 4.96 15.27 -6.66
C HIS A 31 5.52 16.52 -7.31
N VAL A 32 5.71 16.53 -8.64
CA VAL A 32 6.10 17.75 -9.38
C VAL A 32 5.02 18.82 -9.22
N ARG A 33 3.74 18.46 -9.30
CA ARG A 33 2.65 19.40 -9.04
C ARG A 33 2.73 19.97 -7.62
N GLU A 34 2.83 19.13 -6.60
CA GLU A 34 2.88 19.59 -5.21
C GLU A 34 4.10 20.48 -4.92
N THR A 35 5.23 20.23 -5.59
CA THR A 35 6.47 20.98 -5.37
C THR A 35 6.49 22.31 -6.11
N PHE A 36 6.06 22.35 -7.38
CA PHE A 36 6.19 23.53 -8.23
C PHE A 36 4.91 24.38 -8.34
N PHE A 37 3.72 23.78 -8.13
CA PHE A 37 2.43 24.47 -8.20
C PHE A 37 1.85 24.72 -6.80
N LEU A 38 2.66 25.28 -5.90
CA LEU A 38 2.27 25.62 -4.52
C LEU A 38 1.06 26.57 -4.43
N HIS A 39 0.77 27.31 -5.49
CA HIS A 39 -0.37 28.23 -5.60
C HIS A 39 -1.70 27.52 -5.93
N ARG A 40 -1.67 26.22 -6.24
CA ARG A 40 -2.86 25.40 -6.52
C ARG A 40 -2.88 24.14 -5.63
N GLN A 41 -2.82 24.35 -4.32
CA GLN A 41 -2.95 23.25 -3.35
C GLN A 41 -4.35 22.67 -3.33
N VAL A 42 -4.44 21.35 -3.23
CA VAL A 42 -5.69 20.61 -3.07
C VAL A 42 -5.82 20.22 -1.60
N SER A 43 -6.97 20.49 -0.98
CA SER A 43 -7.24 20.11 0.41
C SER A 43 -7.32 18.59 0.59
N ASP A 44 -7.04 18.11 1.81
CA ASP A 44 -7.33 16.75 2.25
C ASP A 44 -8.27 16.83 3.47
N PRO A 45 -9.58 16.51 3.33
CA PRO A 45 -10.24 15.92 2.16
C PRO A 45 -10.47 16.90 1.00
N MET A 46 -10.42 16.39 -0.23
CA MET A 46 -10.63 17.16 -1.46
C MET A 46 -12.10 17.52 -1.67
N THR A 47 -12.42 18.81 -1.77
CA THR A 47 -13.77 19.31 -2.05
C THR A 47 -14.03 19.37 -3.55
N ILE A 48 -15.00 18.59 -4.03
CA ILE A 48 -15.30 18.43 -5.47
C ILE A 48 -15.71 19.76 -6.09
N ASP A 49 -16.53 20.55 -5.39
CA ASP A 49 -17.12 21.78 -5.94
C ASP A 49 -16.11 22.94 -6.06
N ALA A 50 -15.01 22.88 -5.33
CA ALA A 50 -13.98 23.93 -5.29
C ALA A 50 -12.68 23.54 -6.00
N THR A 51 -12.57 22.31 -6.51
CA THR A 51 -11.35 21.81 -7.16
C THR A 51 -11.52 21.82 -8.67
N ASP A 52 -10.55 22.39 -9.39
CA ASP A 52 -10.48 22.36 -10.85
C ASP A 52 -10.53 20.90 -11.36
N PRO A 53 -11.35 20.57 -12.38
CA PRO A 53 -11.50 19.21 -12.88
C PRO A 53 -10.17 18.53 -13.27
N SER A 54 -9.21 19.31 -13.78
CA SER A 54 -7.88 18.79 -14.17
C SER A 54 -7.05 18.38 -12.95
N LEU A 55 -7.10 19.15 -11.86
CA LEU A 55 -6.45 18.85 -10.59
C LEU A 55 -7.11 17.68 -9.89
N PHE A 56 -8.44 17.62 -9.93
CA PHE A 56 -9.22 16.50 -9.40
C PHE A 56 -8.81 15.19 -10.08
N ALA A 57 -8.71 15.16 -11.41
CA ALA A 57 -8.30 13.98 -12.16
C ALA A 57 -6.88 13.54 -11.80
N GLY A 58 -5.92 14.48 -11.80
CA GLY A 58 -4.54 14.21 -11.43
C GLY A 58 -4.41 13.65 -10.00
N ARG A 59 -5.07 14.29 -9.03
CA ARG A 59 -5.04 13.87 -7.63
C ARG A 59 -5.72 12.50 -7.42
N THR A 60 -6.83 12.25 -8.11
CA THR A 60 -7.51 10.95 -8.07
C THR A 60 -6.63 9.83 -8.60
N LEU A 61 -5.91 10.06 -9.71
CA LEU A 61 -4.94 9.10 -10.25
C LEU A 61 -3.80 8.84 -9.27
N ALA A 62 -3.28 9.88 -8.60
CA ALA A 62 -2.24 9.76 -7.60
C ALA A 62 -2.68 8.93 -6.37
N HIS A 63 -3.92 9.10 -5.91
CA HIS A 63 -4.47 8.28 -4.81
C HIS A 63 -4.52 6.79 -5.14
N LEU A 64 -4.67 6.42 -6.42
CA LEU A 64 -4.63 5.02 -6.86
C LEU A 64 -3.19 4.47 -6.96
N CYS A 65 -2.18 5.33 -7.05
CA CYS A 65 -0.80 4.91 -7.27
C CYS A 65 -0.24 4.09 -6.10
N ALA A 66 -0.38 4.59 -4.87
CA ALA A 66 0.16 3.89 -3.69
C ALA A 66 -0.49 2.50 -3.47
N PRO A 67 -1.82 2.33 -3.50
CA PRO A 67 -2.45 1.00 -3.38
C PRO A 67 -2.04 0.03 -4.47
N VAL A 68 -1.98 0.48 -5.73
CA VAL A 68 -1.56 -0.37 -6.84
C VAL A 68 -0.09 -0.77 -6.68
N PHE A 69 0.79 0.17 -6.32
CA PHE A 69 2.21 -0.12 -6.13
C PHE A 69 2.46 -1.14 -5.01
N VAL A 70 1.79 -0.97 -3.87
CA VAL A 70 1.88 -1.90 -2.72
C VAL A 70 1.34 -3.28 -3.10
N LEU A 71 0.20 -3.34 -3.78
CA LEU A 71 -0.38 -4.60 -4.28
C LEU A 71 0.57 -5.33 -5.23
N LEU A 72 1.14 -4.60 -6.20
CA LEU A 72 2.13 -5.15 -7.14
C LEU A 72 3.42 -5.59 -6.45
N THR A 73 3.80 -4.93 -5.35
CA THR A 73 4.95 -5.34 -4.52
C THR A 73 4.69 -6.70 -3.88
N GLY A 74 3.50 -6.91 -3.29
CA GLY A 74 3.09 -8.21 -2.76
C GLY A 74 3.03 -9.29 -3.83
N LEU A 75 2.44 -8.98 -4.99
CA LEU A 75 2.37 -9.88 -6.15
C LEU A 75 3.76 -10.30 -6.64
N SER A 76 4.66 -9.33 -6.76
CA SER A 76 6.05 -9.57 -7.18
C SER A 76 6.81 -10.45 -6.20
N ALA A 77 6.53 -10.33 -4.90
CA ALA A 77 7.14 -11.16 -3.87
C ALA A 77 6.70 -12.64 -3.98
N TRP A 78 5.45 -12.90 -4.36
CA TRP A 78 4.99 -14.26 -4.64
C TRP A 78 5.69 -14.85 -5.87
N LEU A 79 5.77 -14.09 -6.97
CA LEU A 79 6.45 -14.50 -8.20
C LEU A 79 7.96 -14.76 -7.98
N TYR A 80 8.58 -13.97 -7.09
CA TYR A 80 9.96 -14.21 -6.66
C TYR A 80 10.10 -15.56 -5.94
N GLY A 81 9.16 -15.89 -5.04
CA GLY A 81 9.14 -17.18 -4.34
C GLY A 81 8.92 -18.39 -5.24
N GLU A 82 8.06 -18.25 -6.25
CA GLU A 82 7.86 -19.27 -7.28
C GLU A 82 9.16 -19.56 -8.05
N LYS A 83 9.95 -18.51 -8.33
CA LYS A 83 11.20 -18.62 -9.08
C LYS A 83 12.36 -19.19 -8.26
N TYR A 84 12.48 -18.83 -6.98
CA TYR A 84 13.63 -19.17 -6.13
C TYR A 84 13.36 -20.26 -5.08
N GLN A 85 12.23 -20.97 -5.17
CA GLN A 85 11.90 -22.20 -4.42
C GLN A 85 12.10 -22.16 -2.88
N GLY A 86 11.72 -21.07 -2.21
CA GLY A 86 11.79 -21.03 -0.75
C GLY A 86 10.95 -19.91 -0.11
N ARG A 87 10.00 -20.26 0.75
CA ARG A 87 9.28 -19.27 1.58
C ARG A 87 10.23 -18.53 2.53
N ALA A 88 11.26 -19.23 3.03
CA ALA A 88 12.31 -18.65 3.86
C ALA A 88 13.12 -17.59 3.10
N ASP A 89 13.49 -17.87 1.84
CA ASP A 89 14.22 -16.91 1.01
C ASP A 89 13.39 -15.68 0.68
N VAL A 90 12.09 -15.86 0.39
CA VAL A 90 11.14 -14.76 0.21
C VAL A 90 11.03 -13.93 1.48
N SER A 91 10.89 -14.57 2.64
CA SER A 91 10.79 -13.89 3.93
C SER A 91 12.05 -13.07 4.22
N ALA A 92 13.24 -13.67 4.11
CA ALA A 92 14.50 -12.98 4.33
C ALA A 92 14.72 -11.83 3.33
N PHE A 93 14.35 -12.03 2.06
CA PHE A 93 14.41 -11.00 1.02
C PHE A 93 13.49 -9.82 1.34
N LEU A 94 12.24 -10.08 1.70
CA LEU A 94 11.26 -9.08 2.08
C LEU A 94 11.70 -8.30 3.32
N PHE A 95 12.21 -9.00 4.34
CA PHE A 95 12.67 -8.38 5.58
C PHE A 95 13.85 -7.43 5.32
N LYS A 96 14.90 -7.90 4.62
CA LYS A 96 16.09 -7.08 4.31
C LYS A 96 15.75 -5.86 3.48
N ARG A 97 14.92 -6.03 2.43
CA ARG A 97 14.53 -4.90 1.57
C ARG A 97 13.55 -3.96 2.27
N GLY A 98 12.63 -4.49 3.06
CA GLY A 98 11.72 -3.68 3.86
C GLY A 98 12.47 -2.80 4.85
N LEU A 99 13.43 -3.38 5.58
CA LEU A 99 14.29 -2.64 6.50
C LEU A 99 15.12 -1.58 5.77
N PHE A 100 15.67 -1.90 4.60
CA PHE A 100 16.38 -0.94 3.76
C PHE A 100 15.49 0.25 3.38
N LEU A 101 14.24 0.02 2.97
CA LEU A 101 13.30 1.10 2.63
C LEU A 101 12.95 1.96 3.84
N VAL A 102 12.78 1.37 5.03
CA VAL A 102 12.56 2.12 6.27
C VAL A 102 13.75 3.03 6.55
N VAL A 103 14.98 2.50 6.52
CA VAL A 103 16.18 3.30 6.75
C VAL A 103 16.33 4.40 5.69
N LEU A 104 16.05 4.08 4.42
CA LEU A 104 16.09 5.03 3.31
C LEU A 104 15.11 6.20 3.53
N GLU A 105 13.92 5.92 4.05
CA GLU A 105 12.94 6.95 4.39
C GLU A 105 13.50 7.90 5.46
N PHE A 106 13.95 7.34 6.59
CA PHE A 106 14.45 8.12 7.73
C PHE A 106 15.69 8.97 7.39
N THR A 107 16.46 8.56 6.37
CA THR A 107 17.71 9.20 5.99
C THR A 107 17.55 10.01 4.70
N LEU A 108 17.77 9.37 3.56
CA LEU A 108 17.90 10.05 2.27
C LEU A 108 16.61 10.75 1.84
N VAL A 109 15.45 10.11 2.03
CA VAL A 109 14.17 10.68 1.57
C VAL A 109 13.78 11.88 2.42
N ASN A 110 13.84 11.76 3.75
CA ASN A 110 13.56 12.89 4.63
C ASN A 110 14.54 14.05 4.41
N PHE A 111 15.83 13.74 4.20
CA PHE A 111 16.82 14.76 3.83
C PHE A 111 16.49 15.41 2.48
N ALA A 112 16.12 14.63 1.45
CA ALA A 112 15.80 15.16 0.12
C ALA A 112 14.58 16.09 0.13
N TRP A 113 13.63 15.91 1.05
CA TRP A 113 12.47 16.78 1.20
C TRP A 113 12.72 17.99 2.10
N THR A 114 13.47 17.84 3.18
CA THR A 114 13.65 18.91 4.18
C THR A 114 14.91 19.73 3.96
N PHE A 115 15.92 19.18 3.26
CA PHE A 115 17.27 19.73 3.11
C PHE A 115 17.92 20.15 4.46
N GLN A 116 17.52 19.51 5.57
CA GLN A 116 17.98 19.83 6.93
C GLN A 116 18.66 18.63 7.60
N LEU A 117 19.79 18.88 8.25
CA LEU A 117 20.53 17.92 9.07
C LEU A 117 20.96 18.61 10.38
N PRO A 118 20.44 18.22 11.56
CA PRO A 118 19.39 17.22 11.82
C PRO A 118 17.98 17.72 11.46
N PRO A 119 17.05 16.83 11.05
CA PRO A 119 15.68 17.22 10.71
C PRO A 119 14.88 17.57 11.98
N SER A 120 14.09 18.65 11.93
CA SER A 120 13.14 18.97 13.01
C SER A 120 11.83 18.18 12.89
N VAL A 121 11.49 17.77 11.67
CA VAL A 121 10.32 16.94 11.36
C VAL A 121 10.74 15.77 10.47
N ILE A 122 10.38 14.55 10.89
CA ILE A 122 10.50 13.34 10.07
C ILE A 122 9.12 12.97 9.54
N TYR A 123 8.95 13.04 8.23
CA TYR A 123 7.76 12.58 7.54
C TYR A 123 7.86 11.09 7.26
N LEU A 124 6.86 10.35 7.74
CA LEU A 124 6.75 8.93 7.52
C LEU A 124 5.74 8.70 6.38
N GLN A 125 6.26 8.61 5.16
CA GLN A 125 5.47 8.59 3.92
C GLN A 125 5.29 7.16 3.37
N VAL A 126 4.94 7.07 2.08
CA VAL A 126 4.68 5.82 1.35
C VAL A 126 5.83 4.83 1.42
N ILE A 127 7.08 5.27 1.33
CA ILE A 127 8.24 4.36 1.29
C ILE A 127 8.39 3.64 2.63
N TRP A 128 8.21 4.35 3.74
CA TRP A 128 8.13 3.74 5.07
C TRP A 128 6.98 2.74 5.18
N ALA A 129 5.77 3.12 4.76
CA ALA A 129 4.61 2.23 4.81
C ALA A 129 4.84 0.95 3.98
N ILE A 130 5.45 1.04 2.79
CA ILE A 130 5.87 -0.10 1.99
C ILE A 130 6.91 -0.94 2.75
N GLY A 131 7.92 -0.31 3.34
CA GLY A 131 8.98 -0.98 4.07
C GLY A 131 8.44 -1.82 5.23
N ILE A 132 7.59 -1.24 6.07
CA ILE A 132 6.94 -1.96 7.17
C ILE A 132 5.98 -3.02 6.65
N SER A 133 5.24 -2.75 5.57
CA SER A 133 4.36 -3.74 4.93
C SER A 133 5.14 -4.96 4.41
N MET A 134 6.33 -4.77 3.85
CA MET A 134 7.22 -5.86 3.43
C MET A 134 7.74 -6.66 4.63
N ILE A 135 8.10 -6.00 5.72
CA ILE A 135 8.51 -6.65 6.98
C ILE A 135 7.34 -7.46 7.54
N ALA A 136 6.13 -6.89 7.63
CA ALA A 136 4.95 -7.61 8.07
C ALA A 136 4.64 -8.81 7.17
N LEU A 137 4.70 -8.63 5.84
CA LEU A 137 4.51 -9.72 4.89
C LEU A 137 5.55 -10.83 5.07
N SER A 138 6.81 -10.50 5.40
CA SER A 138 7.85 -11.51 5.64
C SER A 138 7.48 -12.50 6.74
N LEU A 139 6.71 -12.05 7.74
CA LEU A 139 6.17 -12.88 8.82
C LEU A 139 4.89 -13.61 8.36
N LEU A 140 4.04 -12.91 7.61
CA LEU A 140 2.75 -13.45 7.16
C LEU A 140 2.88 -14.52 6.06
N VAL A 141 3.99 -14.56 5.32
CA VAL A 141 4.26 -15.57 4.28
C VAL A 141 4.27 -17.00 4.83
N CYS A 142 4.46 -17.17 6.14
CA CYS A 142 4.36 -18.48 6.80
C CYS A 142 2.92 -19.02 6.86
N LEU A 143 1.90 -18.15 6.77
CA LEU A 143 0.50 -18.56 6.86
C LEU A 143 0.02 -19.28 5.59
N PRO A 144 -0.97 -20.19 5.71
CA PRO A 144 -1.62 -20.75 4.53
C PRO A 144 -2.37 -19.65 3.76
N ARG A 145 -2.36 -19.74 2.42
CA ARG A 145 -2.97 -18.76 1.51
C ARG A 145 -4.39 -18.30 1.90
N PRO A 146 -5.36 -19.17 2.28
CA PRO A 146 -6.68 -18.71 2.67
C PRO A 146 -6.65 -17.81 3.91
N ALA A 147 -5.78 -18.11 4.89
CA ALA A 147 -5.62 -17.27 6.08
C ALA A 147 -4.99 -15.92 5.72
N LEU A 148 -3.98 -15.90 4.83
CA LEU A 148 -3.38 -14.64 4.35
C LEU A 148 -4.41 -13.76 3.64
N LEU A 149 -5.23 -14.33 2.76
CA LEU A 149 -6.29 -13.62 2.06
C LEU A 149 -7.37 -13.13 3.02
N ALA A 150 -7.77 -13.94 4.00
CA ALA A 150 -8.73 -13.57 5.01
C ALA A 150 -8.22 -12.40 5.88
N VAL A 151 -6.96 -12.47 6.34
CA VAL A 151 -6.32 -11.39 7.11
C VAL A 151 -6.24 -10.12 6.27
N GLY A 152 -5.77 -10.21 5.02
CA GLY A 152 -5.68 -9.05 4.13
C GLY A 152 -7.04 -8.39 3.86
N ALA A 153 -8.07 -9.20 3.58
CA ALA A 153 -9.43 -8.71 3.36
C ALA A 153 -10.04 -8.11 4.62
N LEU A 154 -9.85 -8.75 5.78
CA LEU A 154 -10.32 -8.27 7.07
C LEU A 154 -9.70 -6.93 7.43
N ILE A 155 -8.39 -6.76 7.21
CA ILE A 155 -7.70 -5.49 7.45
C ILE A 155 -8.25 -4.41 6.51
N VAL A 156 -8.34 -4.66 5.20
CA VAL A 156 -8.80 -3.65 4.25
C VAL A 156 -10.27 -3.29 4.45
N ALA A 157 -11.15 -4.25 4.76
CA ALA A 157 -12.56 -3.98 4.99
C ALA A 157 -12.84 -3.42 6.40
N GLY A 158 -12.10 -3.91 7.40
CA GLY A 158 -12.35 -3.67 8.81
C GLY A 158 -11.55 -2.53 9.45
N HIS A 159 -10.48 -2.01 8.82
CA HIS A 159 -9.69 -0.94 9.45
C HIS A 159 -10.54 0.31 9.75
N ASN A 160 -11.51 0.66 8.90
CA ASN A 160 -12.41 1.80 9.17
C ASN A 160 -13.26 1.64 10.44
N LEU A 161 -13.42 0.41 10.97
CA LEU A 161 -14.08 0.19 12.26
C LEU A 161 -13.23 0.68 13.43
N LEU A 162 -11.92 0.73 13.24
CA LEU A 162 -10.95 1.15 14.24
C LEU A 162 -10.84 2.68 14.31
N ASP A 163 -11.45 3.42 13.39
CA ASP A 163 -11.45 4.90 13.35
C ASP A 163 -12.07 5.52 14.60
N GLY A 164 -12.92 4.80 15.35
CA GLY A 164 -13.46 5.30 16.62
C GLY A 164 -12.50 5.22 17.80
N LEU A 165 -11.44 4.41 17.70
CA LEU A 165 -10.48 4.19 18.76
C LEU A 165 -9.34 5.19 18.63
N HIS A 166 -9.23 6.09 19.60
CA HIS A 166 -8.12 7.03 19.72
C HIS A 166 -7.49 6.88 21.09
N PHE A 167 -6.16 6.82 21.13
CA PHE A 167 -5.41 6.82 22.36
C PHE A 167 -4.81 8.21 22.56
N GLY A 168 -5.07 8.83 23.71
CA GLY A 168 -4.47 10.11 24.07
C GLY A 168 -2.95 9.99 24.22
N VAL A 169 -2.24 11.12 24.09
CA VAL A 169 -0.75 11.20 24.10
C VAL A 169 -0.12 10.60 25.37
N GLU A 170 -0.86 10.62 26.49
CA GLU A 170 -0.48 10.04 27.78
C GLU A 170 -0.42 8.50 27.78
N SER A 171 -1.05 7.84 26.80
CA SER A 171 -1.12 6.38 26.74
C SER A 171 0.09 5.78 26.02
N ALA A 172 0.67 4.73 26.57
CA ALA A 172 1.73 3.94 25.91
C ALA A 172 1.27 3.37 24.54
N MET A 173 -0.05 3.22 24.33
CA MET A 173 -0.62 2.75 23.07
C MET A 173 -0.73 3.84 22.00
N HIS A 174 -0.49 5.11 22.33
CA HIS A 174 -0.56 6.22 21.38
C HIS A 174 0.42 6.03 20.22
N VAL A 175 1.70 5.73 20.51
CA VAL A 175 2.74 5.59 19.49
C VAL A 175 2.49 4.40 18.55
N PRO A 176 2.26 3.16 19.05
CA PRO A 176 1.94 2.04 18.17
C PRO A 176 0.66 2.28 17.35
N TRP A 177 -0.35 2.92 17.94
CA TRP A 177 -1.61 3.19 17.25
C TRP A 177 -1.50 4.28 16.19
N ALA A 178 -0.71 5.32 16.42
CA ALA A 178 -0.40 6.35 15.42
C ALA A 178 0.44 5.81 14.25
N ILE A 179 1.26 4.80 14.49
CA ILE A 179 1.96 4.11 13.40
C ILE A 179 1.00 3.21 12.62
N LEU A 180 0.15 2.49 13.34
CA LEU A 180 -0.68 1.43 12.77
C LEU A 180 -1.92 2.01 12.06
N HIS A 181 -2.65 2.93 12.69
CA HIS A 181 -4.00 3.32 12.28
C HIS A 181 -4.23 4.84 12.18
N ASP A 182 -3.69 5.63 13.12
CA ASP A 182 -4.00 7.06 13.21
C ASP A 182 -3.01 7.96 12.43
N ARG A 183 -3.49 9.07 11.84
CA ARG A 183 -2.63 10.08 11.21
C ARG A 183 -2.30 11.16 12.23
N GLY A 184 -1.12 11.06 12.85
CA GLY A 184 -0.77 11.87 14.01
C GLY A 184 0.60 12.52 13.94
N TRP A 185 0.80 13.44 14.88
CA TRP A 185 2.11 13.95 15.24
C TRP A 185 2.59 13.21 16.48
N LEU A 186 3.80 12.68 16.40
CA LEU A 186 4.50 11.98 17.47
C LEU A 186 5.66 12.86 17.92
N GLU A 187 5.57 13.38 19.14
CA GLU A 187 6.61 14.23 19.72
C GLU A 187 7.64 13.33 20.39
N VAL A 188 8.80 13.17 19.74
CA VAL A 188 9.89 12.29 20.23
C VAL A 188 10.83 13.07 21.14
N SER A 189 11.04 14.35 20.86
CA SER A 189 11.76 15.29 21.72
C SER A 189 11.29 16.73 21.43
N GLU A 190 11.74 17.71 22.23
CA GLU A 190 11.45 19.13 22.00
C GLU A 190 11.91 19.63 20.61
N GLN A 191 12.85 18.91 19.98
CA GLN A 191 13.47 19.29 18.71
C GLN A 191 13.06 18.39 17.54
N LEU A 192 12.44 17.23 17.82
CA LEU A 192 12.13 16.21 16.82
C LEU A 192 10.68 15.76 16.90
N ARG A 193 9.96 15.96 15.81
CA ARG A 193 8.56 15.52 15.63
C ARG A 193 8.47 14.54 14.47
N LEU A 194 7.72 13.46 14.65
CA LEU A 194 7.43 12.49 13.59
C LEU A 194 5.99 12.70 13.13
N ARG A 195 5.76 12.65 11.82
CA ARG A 195 4.42 12.75 11.24
C ARG A 195 4.04 11.45 10.54
N THR A 196 3.01 10.77 11.04
CA THR A 196 2.49 9.54 10.43
C THR A 196 1.47 9.87 9.34
N SER A 197 1.97 10.12 8.13
CA SER A 197 1.09 10.46 6.99
C SER A 197 0.42 9.23 6.37
N TYR A 198 1.03 8.05 6.52
CA TYR A 198 0.56 6.78 5.96
C TYR A 198 0.44 5.72 7.05
N PRO A 199 -0.73 5.60 7.71
CA PRO A 199 -0.96 4.54 8.70
C PRO A 199 -0.73 3.18 8.08
N VAL A 200 0.05 2.33 8.73
CA VAL A 200 0.64 1.15 8.10
C VAL A 200 -0.36 -0.01 7.95
N LEU A 201 -1.36 -0.10 8.82
CA LEU A 201 -2.30 -1.23 8.89
C LEU A 201 -2.99 -1.52 7.55
N PRO A 202 -3.63 -0.54 6.87
CA PRO A 202 -4.30 -0.82 5.60
C PRO A 202 -3.32 -1.31 4.53
N TRP A 203 -2.08 -0.81 4.53
CA TRP A 203 -1.05 -1.21 3.55
C TRP A 203 -0.56 -2.64 3.77
N ILE A 204 -0.50 -3.12 5.03
CA ILE A 204 -0.26 -4.53 5.34
C ILE A 204 -1.36 -5.40 4.74
N GLY A 205 -2.62 -4.95 4.81
CA GLY A 205 -3.74 -5.63 4.17
C GLY A 205 -3.58 -5.72 2.66
N VAL A 206 -3.26 -4.60 2.01
CA VAL A 206 -3.10 -4.52 0.54
C VAL A 206 -1.94 -5.38 0.05
N ILE A 207 -0.77 -5.36 0.72
CA ILE A 207 0.38 -6.16 0.31
C ILE A 207 0.10 -7.65 0.47
N ALA A 208 -0.62 -8.05 1.53
CA ALA A 208 -0.99 -9.44 1.79
C ALA A 208 -1.97 -9.95 0.73
N LEU A 209 -2.97 -9.15 0.35
CA LEU A 209 -3.86 -9.45 -0.78
C LEU A 209 -3.08 -9.58 -2.08
N GLY A 210 -2.15 -8.65 -2.36
CA GLY A 210 -1.27 -8.72 -3.53
C GLY A 210 -0.49 -10.03 -3.60
N TYR A 211 0.10 -10.47 -2.49
CA TYR A 211 0.81 -11.76 -2.41
C TYR A 211 -0.15 -12.94 -2.62
N GLY A 212 -1.35 -12.90 -2.02
CA GLY A 212 -2.36 -13.94 -2.17
C GLY A 212 -2.95 -14.06 -3.59
N LEU A 213 -2.90 -12.98 -4.38
CA LEU A 213 -3.26 -12.95 -5.81
C LEU A 213 -2.15 -13.52 -6.72
N GLY A 214 -0.92 -13.65 -6.20
CA GLY A 214 0.24 -14.25 -6.86
C GLY A 214 -0.05 -15.43 -7.79
N PRO A 215 -0.69 -16.51 -7.30
CA PRO A 215 -0.97 -17.70 -8.09
C PRO A 215 -1.83 -17.50 -9.34
N TRP A 216 -2.55 -16.37 -9.47
CA TRP A 216 -3.28 -16.05 -10.69
C TRP A 216 -2.36 -15.63 -11.84
N PHE A 217 -1.12 -15.28 -11.52
CA PHE A 217 -0.07 -14.85 -12.46
C PHE A 217 1.05 -15.90 -12.60
N ALA A 218 0.85 -17.10 -12.05
CA ALA A 218 1.78 -18.23 -12.16
C ALA A 218 2.02 -18.64 -13.62
N ARG A 219 3.18 -19.25 -13.90
CA ARG A 219 3.51 -19.71 -15.26
C ARG A 219 2.53 -20.81 -15.70
N GLY A 220 1.93 -20.65 -16.88
CA GLY A 220 1.00 -21.62 -17.47
C GLY A 220 -0.49 -21.41 -17.16
N ARG A 221 -0.86 -20.35 -16.42
CA ARG A 221 -2.27 -19.95 -16.26
C ARG A 221 -2.78 -19.21 -17.50
N ASP A 222 -4.01 -19.54 -17.91
CA ASP A 222 -4.69 -18.89 -19.03
C ASP A 222 -4.95 -17.40 -18.76
N ALA A 223 -4.59 -16.57 -19.73
CA ALA A 223 -4.80 -15.12 -19.68
C ALA A 223 -6.28 -14.74 -19.61
N GLN A 224 -7.16 -15.55 -20.20
CA GLN A 224 -8.61 -15.31 -20.23
C GLN A 224 -9.25 -15.56 -18.85
N GLN A 225 -8.87 -16.65 -18.17
CA GLN A 225 -9.30 -16.92 -16.79
C GLN A 225 -8.81 -15.84 -15.81
N ARG A 226 -7.58 -15.34 -15.98
CA ARG A 226 -7.04 -14.22 -15.20
C ARG A 226 -7.87 -12.95 -15.40
N GLN A 227 -8.20 -12.60 -16.65
CA GLN A 227 -9.02 -11.42 -16.94
C GLN A 227 -10.41 -11.55 -16.31
N HIS A 228 -11.05 -12.72 -16.40
CA HIS A 228 -12.34 -12.97 -15.75
C HIS A 228 -12.28 -12.83 -14.23
N GLN A 229 -11.24 -13.36 -13.58
CA GLN A 229 -11.06 -13.22 -12.12
C GLN A 229 -10.84 -11.77 -11.70
N LEU A 230 -10.03 -11.01 -12.45
CA LEU A 230 -9.83 -9.58 -12.19
C LEU A 230 -11.11 -8.78 -12.42
N LEU A 231 -11.87 -9.09 -13.47
CA LEU A 231 -13.17 -8.46 -13.73
C LEU A 231 -14.18 -8.77 -12.63
N LEU A 232 -14.17 -9.98 -12.07
CA LEU A 232 -15.02 -10.32 -10.92
C LEU A 232 -14.63 -9.54 -9.66
N VAL A 233 -13.33 -9.34 -9.40
CA VAL A 233 -12.87 -8.50 -8.27
C VAL A 233 -13.31 -7.05 -8.47
N VAL A 234 -13.17 -6.51 -9.68
CA VAL A 234 -13.66 -5.16 -10.02
C VAL A 234 -15.18 -5.09 -9.95
N ALA A 235 -15.89 -6.13 -10.38
CA ALA A 235 -17.35 -6.19 -10.27
C ALA A 235 -17.79 -6.24 -8.79
N LEU A 236 -17.05 -6.93 -7.92
CA LEU A 236 -17.30 -6.98 -6.47
C LEU A 236 -17.11 -5.64 -5.77
N TYR A 237 -16.35 -4.70 -6.36
CA TYR A 237 -16.22 -3.34 -5.82
C TYR A 237 -17.57 -2.61 -5.80
N VAL A 238 -18.45 -2.82 -6.79
CA VAL A 238 -19.76 -2.17 -6.87
C VAL A 238 -20.66 -2.51 -5.66
N PRO A 239 -20.90 -3.78 -5.32
CA PRO A 239 -21.68 -4.14 -4.13
C PRO A 239 -20.98 -3.77 -2.83
N VAL A 240 -19.65 -3.87 -2.73
CA VAL A 240 -18.90 -3.44 -1.53
C VAL A 240 -19.04 -1.94 -1.30
N ARG A 241 -18.91 -1.13 -2.36
CA ARG A 241 -19.11 0.33 -2.29
C ARG A 241 -20.55 0.70 -1.99
N TRP A 242 -21.51 -0.01 -2.58
CA TRP A 242 -22.93 0.18 -2.28
C TRP A 242 -23.21 -0.10 -0.80
N PHE A 243 -22.69 -1.21 -0.26
CA PHE A 243 -22.83 -1.56 1.15
C PHE A 243 -22.14 -0.54 2.07
N ALA A 244 -20.93 -0.09 1.73
CA ALA A 244 -20.22 0.96 2.48
C ALA A 244 -21.00 2.29 2.49
N ARG A 245 -21.61 2.67 1.37
CA ARG A 245 -22.50 3.85 1.28
C ARG A 245 -23.77 3.67 2.09
N LEU A 246 -24.38 2.49 2.03
CA LEU A 246 -25.59 2.17 2.79
C LEU A 246 -25.30 2.23 4.29
N LYS A 247 -24.17 1.68 4.74
CA LYS A 247 -23.68 1.80 6.12
C LYS A 247 -23.42 3.26 6.53
N ALA A 248 -22.79 4.06 5.66
CA ALA A 248 -22.52 5.47 5.92
C ALA A 248 -23.80 6.32 6.02
N GLN A 249 -24.83 5.99 5.22
CA GLN A 249 -26.13 6.67 5.21
C GLN A 249 -27.07 6.19 6.32
N ARG A 250 -26.97 4.93 6.75
CA ARG A 250 -27.85 4.28 7.74
C ARG A 250 -27.17 4.08 9.09
N ARG A 251 -26.82 5.18 9.75
CA ARG A 251 -26.29 5.17 11.14
C ARG A 251 -27.35 4.83 12.20
N ASP A 252 -28.61 4.76 11.79
CA ASP A 252 -29.81 4.43 12.58
C ASP A 252 -29.90 2.94 12.94
N ILE A 253 -29.30 2.06 12.13
CA ILE A 253 -29.35 0.61 12.35
C ILE A 253 -28.25 0.20 13.32
N ALA A 254 -28.62 -0.11 14.57
CA ALA A 254 -27.69 -0.41 15.66
C ALA A 254 -26.74 -1.59 15.37
N TRP A 255 -27.18 -2.61 14.62
CA TRP A 255 -26.33 -3.77 14.29
C TRP A 255 -25.24 -3.46 13.23
N LEU A 256 -25.47 -2.46 12.37
CA LEU A 256 -24.45 -1.97 11.42
C LEU A 256 -23.29 -1.22 12.10
N LYS A 257 -23.39 -0.95 13.41
CA LYS A 257 -22.26 -0.45 14.21
C LYS A 257 -21.23 -1.55 14.53
N TYR A 258 -21.63 -2.82 14.48
CA TYR A 258 -20.79 -3.98 14.85
C TYR A 258 -20.27 -4.77 13.64
N LEU A 259 -20.77 -4.45 12.43
CA LEU A 259 -20.28 -4.83 11.11
C LEU A 259 -19.45 -3.70 10.53
#